data_AF-A0A6P8IDK5-F1
#
_entry.id   AF-A0A6P8IDK5-F1
#
_cell.length_a   1.000
_cell.length_b   1.000
_cell.length_c   1.000
_cell.angle_alpha   90.00
_cell.angle_beta   90.00
_cell.angle_gamma   90.00
#
_symmetry.space_group_name_H-M   'P 1'
#
loop_
_entity.id
_entity.type
_entity.pdbx_description
1 polymer ?
#
loop_
_entity_poly.entity_id
_entity_poly.type
_entity_poly.pdbx_seq_one_letter_code
_entity_poly.pdbx_strand_id
1 'polypeptide(L)'
;MGEVEVSDSWNNRLKTLAEGLASMIPTVGKVVKVAIQLFWPDDTEDIWSLIKSQVEHLIEVKILEHELDEREAQLNGLKQSLSMYSDATNKERASLLSAIIVQCNELYSELTESDNTIHLIPLTVAHAYLHLTVLRERYEHGLKLYSDATDQDQWEKDLTTKVSDYHSHFLSVYSQWQEWREDEISVSVKTKKKPMGIPPFFYWTAYGKTKDSFDGESVKYSESWNKNKKTFKDVQKRAKLRMYNEANASMMMDAFIRTFSLGNFLPGHENDAAKADTTVSEVSYGPYSVALTKGDHEKKNMATIIGQELKDNNGVITEIHIWAGNFVERIQFHYEGKGAGHAFGAPKVSSKSEHVITLSDTHVTGMKMGFSNGVMARVQFKFSDGSSSDAYGNRGWRMKYKQEVDVDSDFRLVGATGRKGNGPGAVGLAEMMFNFQHISVDPSS
;
A
#
# COMPACT_ATOMS: atom_id res chain seq x y z
N MET A 1 -7.86 -3.05 -32.13
CA MET A 1 -7.54 -3.08 -30.70
C MET A 1 -6.29 -2.26 -30.53
N GLY A 2 -6.35 -1.14 -29.82
CA GLY A 2 -5.14 -0.40 -29.46
C GLY A 2 -4.35 -1.26 -28.47
N GLU A 3 -3.04 -1.35 -28.66
CA GLU A 3 -2.14 -1.93 -27.66
C GLU A 3 -2.27 -1.10 -26.40
N VAL A 4 -2.90 -1.68 -25.37
CA VAL A 4 -2.77 -1.19 -24.01
C VAL A 4 -1.34 -1.57 -23.62
N GLU A 5 -0.48 -0.58 -23.39
CA GLU A 5 0.80 -0.80 -22.69
C GLU A 5 0.45 -1.31 -21.29
N VAL A 6 0.38 -2.63 -21.14
CA VAL A 6 0.26 -3.26 -19.84
C VAL A 6 1.61 -3.03 -19.17
N SER A 7 1.65 -2.11 -18.21
CA SER A 7 2.74 -2.08 -17.22
C SER A 7 2.93 -3.51 -16.70
N ASP A 8 4.16 -4.01 -16.71
CA ASP A 8 4.50 -5.42 -16.45
C ASP A 8 4.43 -5.81 -14.96
N SER A 9 3.39 -5.36 -14.26
CA SER A 9 3.12 -5.74 -12.87
C SER A 9 1.98 -6.75 -12.80
N TRP A 10 2.08 -7.68 -11.86
CA TRP A 10 1.03 -8.68 -11.65
C TRP A 10 -0.31 -8.03 -11.27
N ASN A 11 -0.28 -6.95 -10.48
CA ASN A 11 -1.45 -6.15 -10.15
C ASN A 11 -2.16 -5.57 -11.37
N ASN A 12 -1.42 -5.06 -12.36
CA ASN A 12 -2.01 -4.50 -13.57
C ASN A 12 -2.60 -5.59 -14.47
N ARG A 13 -2.02 -6.80 -14.47
CA ARG A 13 -2.61 -7.96 -15.14
C ARG A 13 -3.93 -8.37 -14.48
N LEU A 14 -4.00 -8.38 -13.14
CA LEU A 14 -5.25 -8.65 -12.43
C LEU A 14 -6.30 -7.56 -12.68
N LYS A 15 -5.92 -6.29 -12.65
CA LYS A 15 -6.80 -5.17 -13.02
C LYS A 15 -7.36 -5.35 -14.44
N THR A 16 -6.49 -5.68 -15.39
CA THR A 16 -6.87 -5.95 -16.79
C THR A 16 -7.86 -7.11 -16.89
N LEU A 17 -7.70 -8.17 -16.08
CA LEU A 17 -8.64 -9.29 -16.05
C LEU A 17 -10.02 -8.86 -15.57
N ALA A 18 -10.09 -8.09 -14.46
CA ALA A 18 -11.36 -7.58 -13.93
C ALA A 18 -12.06 -6.63 -14.92
N GLU A 19 -11.34 -5.69 -15.53
CA GLU A 19 -11.87 -4.79 -16.57
C GLU A 19 -12.28 -5.56 -17.84
N GLY A 20 -11.59 -6.66 -18.13
CA GLY A 20 -11.92 -7.59 -19.20
C GLY A 20 -13.31 -8.21 -19.06
N LEU A 21 -13.75 -8.51 -17.82
CA LEU A 21 -15.08 -9.09 -17.57
C LEU A 21 -16.20 -8.19 -18.12
N ALA A 22 -16.10 -6.88 -17.87
CA ALA A 22 -17.10 -5.92 -18.29
C ALA A 22 -17.19 -5.71 -19.81
N SER A 23 -16.08 -5.89 -20.52
CA SER A 23 -15.97 -5.54 -21.94
C SER A 23 -16.19 -6.71 -22.90
N MET A 24 -16.24 -7.95 -22.40
CA MET A 24 -16.30 -9.13 -23.24
C MET A 24 -17.73 -9.55 -23.57
N ILE A 25 -17.98 -9.80 -24.87
CA ILE A 25 -19.17 -10.53 -25.32
C ILE A 25 -19.14 -11.93 -24.68
N PRO A 26 -20.20 -12.35 -23.96
CA PRO A 26 -20.24 -13.59 -23.19
C PRO A 26 -20.18 -14.79 -24.15
N THR A 27 -18.98 -15.30 -24.36
CA THR A 27 -18.66 -16.42 -25.24
C THR A 27 -17.91 -17.46 -24.44
N VAL A 28 -18.44 -18.68 -24.39
CA VAL A 28 -17.89 -19.80 -23.62
C VAL A 28 -16.38 -19.95 -23.83
N GLY A 29 -15.60 -19.87 -22.75
CA GLY A 29 -14.15 -20.04 -22.69
C GLY A 29 -13.33 -18.81 -23.05
N LYS A 30 -13.95 -17.70 -23.47
CA LYS A 30 -13.21 -16.49 -23.88
C LYS A 30 -12.51 -15.83 -22.70
N VAL A 31 -13.21 -15.66 -21.57
CA VAL A 31 -12.60 -15.05 -20.37
C VAL A 31 -11.51 -15.95 -19.80
N VAL A 32 -11.73 -17.27 -19.80
CA VAL A 32 -10.71 -18.25 -19.37
C VAL A 32 -9.45 -18.14 -20.24
N LYS A 33 -9.59 -18.00 -21.56
CA LYS A 33 -8.45 -17.80 -22.45
C LYS A 33 -7.68 -16.52 -22.12
N VAL A 34 -8.37 -15.43 -21.82
CA VAL A 34 -7.72 -14.17 -21.40
C VAL A 34 -7.02 -14.33 -20.05
N ALA A 35 -7.63 -15.03 -19.09
CA ALA A 35 -6.98 -15.35 -17.83
C ALA A 35 -5.69 -16.15 -18.04
N ILE A 36 -5.69 -17.16 -18.93
CA ILE A 36 -4.48 -17.91 -19.27
C ILE A 36 -3.40 -16.98 -19.83
N GLN A 37 -3.74 -16.10 -20.77
CA GLN A 37 -2.79 -15.17 -21.40
C GLN A 37 -2.18 -14.16 -20.40
N LEU A 38 -2.94 -13.75 -19.39
CA LEU A 38 -2.46 -12.82 -18.36
C LEU A 38 -1.62 -13.55 -17.29
N PHE A 39 -2.03 -14.74 -16.89
CA PHE A 39 -1.36 -15.50 -15.84
C PHE A 39 -0.11 -16.22 -16.34
N TRP A 40 -0.15 -16.76 -17.56
CA TRP A 40 0.94 -17.51 -18.19
C TRP A 40 1.17 -17.08 -19.65
N PRO A 41 1.62 -15.83 -19.88
CA PRO A 41 1.99 -15.37 -21.22
C PRO A 41 3.14 -16.18 -21.80
N ASP A 42 3.21 -16.25 -23.14
CA ASP A 42 4.24 -17.03 -23.85
C ASP A 42 5.59 -16.29 -23.93
N ASP A 43 5.58 -14.94 -23.98
CA ASP A 43 6.75 -14.12 -24.31
C ASP A 43 7.30 -13.30 -23.12
N THR A 44 6.67 -13.36 -21.95
CA THR A 44 7.03 -12.58 -20.75
C THR A 44 6.94 -13.44 -19.49
N GLU A 45 7.41 -12.93 -18.35
CA GLU A 45 7.29 -13.64 -17.06
C GLU A 45 5.82 -13.92 -16.71
N ASP A 46 5.56 -15.08 -16.10
CA ASP A 46 4.25 -15.43 -15.57
C ASP A 46 3.93 -14.66 -14.27
N ILE A 47 2.66 -14.63 -13.90
CA ILE A 47 2.21 -13.83 -12.75
C ILE A 47 2.83 -14.31 -11.43
N TRP A 48 3.13 -15.60 -11.32
CA TRP A 48 3.68 -16.21 -10.10
C TRP A 48 5.13 -15.77 -9.89
N SER A 49 5.90 -15.72 -10.99
CA SER A 49 7.26 -15.19 -11.04
C SER A 49 7.29 -13.69 -10.74
N LEU A 50 6.33 -12.92 -11.31
CA LEU A 50 6.20 -11.49 -11.03
C LEU A 50 5.82 -11.22 -9.57
N ILE A 51 4.93 -12.02 -8.98
CA ILE A 51 4.60 -11.91 -7.55
C ILE A 51 5.87 -12.05 -6.73
N LYS A 52 6.64 -13.13 -6.96
CA LYS A 52 7.89 -13.39 -6.24
C LYS A 52 8.87 -12.23 -6.29
N SER A 53 9.07 -11.61 -7.46
CA SER A 53 10.02 -10.51 -7.63
C SER A 53 9.51 -9.16 -7.11
N GLN A 54 8.19 -8.94 -7.08
CA GLN A 54 7.60 -7.64 -6.75
C GLN A 54 7.21 -7.48 -5.28
N VAL A 55 7.20 -8.56 -4.48
CA VAL A 55 6.77 -8.53 -3.06
C VAL A 55 7.88 -8.87 -2.07
N GLU A 56 9.13 -8.99 -2.53
CA GLU A 56 10.27 -9.40 -1.68
C GLU A 56 10.50 -8.48 -0.48
N HIS A 57 10.10 -7.21 -0.57
CA HIS A 57 10.18 -6.20 0.49
C HIS A 57 8.96 -6.17 1.42
N LEU A 58 7.99 -7.08 1.25
CA LEU A 58 6.72 -7.06 2.00
C LEU A 58 6.56 -8.28 2.91
N ILE A 59 7.15 -9.40 2.51
CA ILE A 59 6.97 -10.71 3.12
C ILE A 59 8.27 -11.51 3.07
N GLU A 60 8.35 -12.55 3.88
CA GLU A 60 9.51 -13.45 3.87
C GLU A 60 9.57 -14.24 2.56
N VAL A 61 10.29 -13.71 1.57
CA VAL A 61 10.32 -14.25 0.20
C VAL A 61 10.73 -15.72 0.16
N LYS A 62 11.58 -16.19 1.07
CA LYS A 62 11.98 -17.60 1.13
C LYS A 62 10.83 -18.54 1.50
N ILE A 63 9.90 -18.07 2.33
CA ILE A 63 8.68 -18.82 2.66
C ILE A 63 7.78 -18.86 1.43
N LEU A 64 7.57 -17.72 0.77
CA LEU A 64 6.80 -17.66 -0.48
C LEU A 64 7.40 -18.56 -1.57
N GLU A 65 8.73 -18.52 -1.76
CA GLU A 65 9.45 -19.36 -2.72
C GLU A 65 9.22 -20.85 -2.44
N HIS A 66 9.37 -21.25 -1.19
CA HIS A 66 9.14 -22.64 -0.80
C HIS A 66 7.69 -23.06 -1.07
N GLU A 67 6.72 -22.22 -0.74
CA GLU A 67 5.29 -22.50 -0.93
C GLU A 67 4.89 -22.53 -2.42
N LEU A 68 5.54 -21.72 -3.26
CA LEU A 68 5.39 -21.76 -4.72
C LEU A 68 6.03 -23.01 -5.33
N ASP A 69 7.23 -23.38 -4.90
CA ASP A 69 7.92 -24.59 -5.37
C ASP A 69 7.11 -25.85 -5.02
N GLU A 70 6.52 -25.91 -3.83
CA GLU A 70 5.65 -27.03 -3.42
C GLU A 70 4.37 -27.14 -4.27
N ARG A 71 3.88 -26.01 -4.81
CA ARG A 71 2.63 -25.93 -5.59
C ARG A 71 2.84 -25.84 -7.09
N GLU A 72 4.09 -25.86 -7.56
CA GLU A 72 4.42 -25.72 -8.99
C GLU A 72 3.66 -26.76 -9.85
N ALA A 73 3.62 -28.01 -9.41
CA ALA A 73 2.92 -29.08 -10.10
C ALA A 73 1.41 -28.83 -10.19
N GLN A 74 0.79 -28.31 -9.13
CA GLN A 74 -0.64 -27.99 -9.11
C GLN A 74 -0.95 -26.78 -10.00
N LEU A 75 -0.14 -25.72 -9.95
CA LEU A 75 -0.29 -24.54 -10.80
C LEU A 75 -0.15 -24.89 -12.29
N ASN A 76 0.82 -25.75 -12.63
CA ASN A 76 1.00 -26.26 -13.99
C ASN A 76 -0.16 -27.17 -14.43
N GLY A 77 -0.66 -28.03 -13.53
CA GLY A 77 -1.86 -28.85 -13.78
C GLY A 77 -3.11 -28.00 -14.02
N LEU A 78 -3.26 -26.90 -13.26
CA LEU A 78 -4.34 -25.94 -13.42
C LEU A 78 -4.24 -25.20 -14.77
N LYS A 79 -3.04 -24.71 -15.15
CA LYS A 79 -2.77 -24.12 -16.47
C LYS A 79 -3.17 -25.07 -17.59
N GLN A 80 -2.75 -26.34 -17.50
CA GLN A 80 -3.06 -27.35 -18.50
C GLN A 80 -4.57 -27.59 -18.58
N SER A 81 -5.25 -27.72 -17.44
CA SER A 81 -6.70 -27.94 -17.37
C SER A 81 -7.49 -26.77 -17.98
N LEU A 82 -7.11 -25.53 -17.65
CA LEU A 82 -7.69 -24.32 -18.24
C LEU A 82 -7.48 -24.27 -19.75
N SER A 83 -6.29 -24.65 -20.23
CA SER A 83 -5.98 -24.69 -21.67
C SER A 83 -6.82 -25.74 -22.40
N MET A 84 -6.93 -26.95 -21.83
CA MET A 84 -7.80 -28.01 -22.35
C MET A 84 -9.26 -27.55 -22.41
N TYR A 85 -9.75 -26.86 -21.38
CA TYR A 85 -11.10 -26.31 -21.36
C TYR A 85 -11.32 -25.25 -22.47
N SER A 86 -10.38 -24.32 -22.62
CA SER A 86 -10.42 -23.28 -23.66
C SER A 86 -10.51 -23.89 -25.07
N ASP A 87 -9.74 -24.95 -25.34
CA ASP A 87 -9.64 -25.55 -26.67
C ASP A 87 -10.69 -26.64 -26.95
N ALA A 88 -11.36 -27.14 -25.91
CA ALA A 88 -12.34 -28.22 -25.99
C ALA A 88 -13.66 -27.82 -26.69
N THR A 89 -14.41 -28.83 -27.13
CA THR A 89 -15.80 -28.65 -27.60
C THR A 89 -16.78 -28.47 -26.42
N ASN A 90 -17.97 -27.91 -26.66
CA ASN A 90 -18.97 -27.70 -25.60
C ASN A 90 -19.32 -28.99 -24.81
N LYS A 91 -19.27 -30.17 -25.46
CA LYS A 91 -19.59 -31.45 -24.79
C LYS A 91 -18.55 -31.88 -23.75
N GLU A 92 -17.29 -31.52 -23.96
CA GLU A 92 -16.17 -31.88 -23.07
C GLU A 92 -15.95 -30.81 -21.98
N ARG A 93 -16.28 -29.56 -22.30
CA ARG A 93 -16.10 -28.39 -21.43
C ARG A 93 -16.79 -28.52 -20.08
N ALA A 94 -17.97 -29.13 -20.01
CA ALA A 94 -18.70 -29.31 -18.75
C ALA A 94 -17.88 -30.11 -17.71
N SER A 95 -17.34 -31.26 -18.11
CA SER A 95 -16.54 -32.12 -17.24
C SER A 95 -15.20 -31.46 -16.88
N LEU A 96 -14.56 -30.77 -17.84
CA LEU A 96 -13.31 -30.05 -17.61
C LEU A 96 -13.51 -28.89 -16.62
N LEU A 97 -14.58 -28.12 -16.76
CA LEU A 97 -14.88 -27.00 -15.86
C LEU A 97 -15.10 -27.47 -14.43
N SER A 98 -15.84 -28.56 -14.24
CA SER A 98 -16.04 -29.17 -12.92
C SER A 98 -14.72 -29.62 -12.29
N ALA A 99 -13.81 -30.22 -13.08
CA ALA A 99 -12.49 -30.63 -12.60
C ALA A 99 -11.60 -29.43 -12.23
N ILE A 100 -11.65 -28.34 -13.01
CA ILE A 100 -10.92 -27.10 -12.70
C ILE A 100 -11.43 -26.49 -11.39
N ILE A 101 -12.76 -26.46 -11.17
CA ILE A 101 -13.34 -25.96 -9.92
C ILE A 101 -12.85 -26.76 -8.71
N VAL A 102 -12.72 -28.09 -8.83
CA VAL A 102 -12.14 -28.92 -7.76
C VAL A 102 -10.69 -28.51 -7.48
N GLN A 103 -9.85 -28.37 -8.51
CA GLN A 103 -8.46 -27.93 -8.35
C GLN A 103 -8.36 -26.54 -7.69
N CYS A 104 -9.21 -25.59 -8.08
CA CYS A 104 -9.26 -24.27 -7.45
C CYS A 104 -9.70 -24.34 -5.98
N ASN A 105 -10.63 -25.22 -5.62
CA ASN A 105 -11.05 -25.39 -4.22
C ASN A 105 -9.95 -26.03 -3.36
N GLU A 106 -9.23 -27.01 -3.90
CA GLU A 106 -8.07 -27.62 -3.21
C GLU A 106 -6.99 -26.57 -2.95
N LEU A 107 -6.59 -25.83 -3.99
CA LEU A 107 -5.59 -24.78 -3.86
C LEU A 107 -6.07 -23.63 -2.94
N TYR A 108 -7.37 -23.31 -2.94
CA TYR A 108 -7.95 -22.37 -1.97
C TYR A 108 -7.70 -22.83 -0.53
N SER A 109 -8.01 -24.10 -0.20
CA SER A 109 -7.80 -24.67 1.14
C SER A 109 -6.33 -24.57 1.52
N GLU A 110 -5.43 -25.01 0.63
CA GLU A 110 -3.99 -25.02 0.89
C GLU A 110 -3.37 -23.63 1.08
N LEU A 111 -3.91 -22.60 0.45
CA LEU A 111 -3.43 -21.22 0.60
C LEU A 111 -4.01 -20.54 1.84
N THR A 112 -5.29 -20.77 2.12
CA THR A 112 -6.02 -20.06 3.20
C THR A 112 -5.87 -20.72 4.56
N GLU A 113 -5.55 -22.01 4.62
CA GLU A 113 -5.35 -22.78 5.85
C GLU A 113 -3.85 -23.01 6.17
N SER A 114 -2.93 -22.50 5.35
CA SER A 114 -1.49 -22.58 5.60
C SER A 114 -1.08 -21.78 6.85
N ASP A 115 -0.18 -22.34 7.65
CA ASP A 115 0.47 -21.63 8.76
C ASP A 115 1.27 -20.40 8.29
N ASN A 116 1.61 -20.34 7.00
CA ASN A 116 2.34 -19.22 6.37
C ASN A 116 1.40 -18.22 5.67
N THR A 117 0.10 -18.26 5.93
CA THR A 117 -0.92 -17.49 5.17
C THR A 117 -0.62 -15.98 5.04
N ILE A 118 0.01 -15.34 6.04
CA ILE A 118 0.42 -13.93 5.95
C ILE A 118 1.42 -13.64 4.83
N HIS A 119 2.26 -14.62 4.49
CA HIS A 119 3.23 -14.54 3.40
C HIS A 119 2.62 -14.99 2.06
N LEU A 120 1.41 -15.54 2.07
CA LEU A 120 0.73 -16.02 0.87
C LEU A 120 -0.34 -15.05 0.36
N ILE A 121 -0.51 -13.88 0.98
CA ILE A 121 -1.51 -12.89 0.55
C ILE A 121 -1.41 -12.60 -0.96
N PRO A 122 -0.24 -12.25 -1.54
CA PRO A 122 -0.15 -11.94 -2.98
C PRO A 122 -0.55 -13.12 -3.87
N LEU A 123 -0.09 -14.33 -3.51
CA LEU A 123 -0.41 -15.58 -4.21
C LEU A 123 -1.92 -15.87 -4.15
N THR A 124 -2.51 -15.69 -2.97
CA THR A 124 -3.93 -15.93 -2.72
C THR A 124 -4.81 -14.94 -3.46
N VAL A 125 -4.40 -13.66 -3.59
CA VAL A 125 -5.09 -12.66 -4.42
C VAL A 125 -5.11 -13.08 -5.88
N ALA A 126 -3.97 -13.46 -6.45
CA ALA A 126 -3.94 -13.93 -7.85
C ALA A 126 -4.75 -15.22 -8.05
N HIS A 127 -4.69 -16.16 -7.11
CA HIS A 127 -5.52 -17.35 -7.14
C HIS A 127 -7.03 -17.02 -7.05
N ALA A 128 -7.43 -16.06 -6.21
CA ALA A 128 -8.83 -15.63 -6.10
C ALA A 128 -9.38 -15.15 -7.45
N TYR A 129 -8.60 -14.38 -8.20
CA TYR A 129 -8.99 -13.92 -9.54
C TYR A 129 -9.21 -15.08 -10.52
N LEU A 130 -8.32 -16.09 -10.54
CA LEU A 130 -8.52 -17.29 -11.37
C LEU A 130 -9.78 -18.05 -10.93
N HIS A 131 -9.90 -18.31 -9.64
CA HIS A 131 -11.00 -19.10 -9.11
C HIS A 131 -12.36 -18.44 -9.39
N LEU A 132 -12.46 -17.13 -9.12
CA LEU A 132 -13.68 -16.37 -9.41
C LEU A 132 -13.95 -16.27 -10.90
N THR A 133 -12.93 -16.20 -11.77
CA THR A 133 -13.11 -16.29 -13.23
C THR A 133 -13.76 -17.61 -13.63
N VAL A 134 -13.28 -18.74 -13.07
CA VAL A 134 -13.80 -20.07 -13.37
C VAL A 134 -15.24 -20.24 -12.87
N LEU A 135 -15.53 -19.79 -11.65
CA LEU A 135 -16.89 -19.82 -11.10
C LEU A 135 -17.84 -18.93 -11.90
N ARG A 136 -17.35 -17.77 -12.37
CA ARG A 136 -18.10 -16.86 -13.22
C ARG A 136 -18.42 -17.48 -14.58
N GLU A 137 -17.44 -18.11 -15.22
CA GLU A 137 -17.65 -18.86 -16.47
C GLU A 137 -18.74 -19.93 -16.29
N ARG A 138 -18.73 -20.66 -15.16
CA ARG A 138 -19.80 -21.63 -14.85
C ARG A 138 -21.16 -20.95 -14.71
N TYR A 139 -21.24 -19.83 -14.02
CA TYR A 139 -22.51 -19.11 -13.88
C TYR A 139 -23.07 -18.63 -15.23
N GLU A 140 -22.24 -17.99 -16.07
CA GLU A 140 -22.70 -17.42 -17.35
C GLU A 140 -23.03 -18.46 -18.41
N HIS A 141 -22.32 -19.58 -18.39
CA HIS A 141 -22.33 -20.54 -19.49
C HIS A 141 -22.75 -21.94 -19.08
N GLY A 142 -23.00 -22.17 -17.80
CA GLY A 142 -23.36 -23.48 -17.27
C GLY A 142 -24.61 -24.06 -17.92
N LEU A 143 -25.68 -23.29 -18.15
CA LEU A 143 -26.89 -23.81 -18.81
C LEU A 143 -26.62 -24.31 -20.24
N LYS A 144 -25.61 -23.76 -20.91
CA LYS A 144 -25.19 -24.19 -22.25
C LYS A 144 -24.26 -25.40 -22.21
N LEU A 145 -23.47 -25.53 -21.15
CA LEU A 145 -22.48 -26.59 -20.97
C LEU A 145 -23.11 -27.86 -20.38
N TYR A 146 -23.96 -27.70 -19.37
CA TYR A 146 -24.64 -28.77 -18.65
C TYR A 146 -26.06 -28.89 -19.19
N SER A 147 -26.23 -29.71 -20.23
CA SER A 147 -27.46 -29.83 -21.04
C SER A 147 -28.74 -30.19 -20.26
N ASP A 148 -28.61 -30.68 -19.03
CA ASP A 148 -29.73 -31.08 -18.15
C ASP A 148 -29.79 -30.28 -16.83
N ALA A 149 -28.97 -29.24 -16.67
CA ALA A 149 -28.87 -28.51 -15.41
C ALA A 149 -29.92 -27.40 -15.26
N THR A 150 -30.46 -27.27 -14.05
CA THR A 150 -31.29 -26.14 -13.62
C THR A 150 -30.64 -25.35 -12.48
N ASP A 151 -29.35 -25.54 -12.26
CA ASP A 151 -28.64 -25.17 -11.03
C ASP A 151 -28.09 -23.74 -11.06
N GLN A 152 -28.60 -22.87 -11.93
CA GLN A 152 -28.07 -21.51 -12.08
C GLN A 152 -28.07 -20.73 -10.76
N ASP A 153 -29.15 -20.83 -9.97
CA ASP A 153 -29.25 -20.23 -8.64
C ASP A 153 -28.16 -20.76 -7.67
N GLN A 154 -27.83 -22.05 -7.77
CA GLN A 154 -26.76 -22.64 -6.95
C GLN A 154 -25.38 -22.16 -7.41
N TRP A 155 -25.16 -22.00 -8.72
CA TRP A 155 -23.90 -21.48 -9.23
C TRP A 155 -23.69 -20.00 -8.86
N GLU A 156 -24.76 -19.20 -8.86
CA GLU A 156 -24.74 -17.83 -8.36
C GLU A 156 -24.40 -17.78 -6.88
N LYS A 157 -25.04 -18.66 -6.09
CA LYS A 157 -24.77 -18.78 -4.66
C LYS A 157 -23.34 -19.20 -4.38
N ASP A 158 -22.80 -20.17 -5.11
CA ASP A 158 -21.41 -20.62 -4.96
C ASP A 158 -20.43 -19.47 -5.25
N LEU A 159 -20.65 -18.73 -6.35
CA LEU A 159 -19.84 -17.58 -6.73
C LEU A 159 -19.89 -16.48 -5.67
N THR A 160 -21.10 -16.12 -5.23
CA THR A 160 -21.33 -15.09 -4.20
C THR A 160 -20.70 -15.48 -2.87
N THR A 161 -20.87 -16.74 -2.45
CA THR A 161 -20.24 -17.28 -1.24
C THR A 161 -18.73 -17.21 -1.35
N LYS A 162 -18.15 -17.60 -2.50
CA LYS A 162 -16.70 -17.59 -2.67
C LYS A 162 -16.11 -16.17 -2.67
N VAL A 163 -16.81 -15.19 -3.25
CA VAL A 163 -16.43 -13.76 -3.13
C VAL A 163 -16.42 -13.33 -1.66
N SER A 164 -17.47 -13.67 -0.90
CA SER A 164 -17.57 -13.37 0.53
C SER A 164 -16.49 -14.05 1.37
N ASP A 165 -16.18 -15.32 1.07
CA ASP A 165 -15.13 -16.10 1.73
C ASP A 165 -13.76 -15.43 1.54
N TYR A 166 -13.43 -15.04 0.30
CA TYR A 166 -12.18 -14.34 0.01
C TYR A 166 -12.11 -12.99 0.71
N HIS A 167 -13.17 -12.17 0.69
CA HIS A 167 -13.19 -10.90 1.42
C HIS A 167 -12.91 -11.12 2.92
N SER A 168 -13.62 -12.06 3.54
CA SER A 168 -13.44 -12.38 4.97
C SER A 168 -12.03 -12.86 5.28
N HIS A 169 -11.48 -13.73 4.43
CA HIS A 169 -10.10 -14.20 4.55
C HIS A 169 -9.10 -13.05 4.45
N PHE A 170 -9.21 -12.21 3.42
CA PHE A 170 -8.28 -11.10 3.18
C PHE A 170 -8.27 -10.07 4.31
N LEU A 171 -9.45 -9.70 4.83
CA LEU A 171 -9.53 -8.79 5.98
C LEU A 171 -8.86 -9.38 7.23
N SER A 172 -9.09 -10.66 7.49
CA SER A 172 -8.48 -11.37 8.62
C SER A 172 -6.95 -11.46 8.49
N VAL A 173 -6.45 -11.94 7.35
CA VAL A 173 -5.02 -12.17 7.15
C VAL A 173 -4.24 -10.86 7.03
N TYR A 174 -4.84 -9.79 6.50
CA TYR A 174 -4.20 -8.47 6.45
C TYR A 174 -4.01 -7.89 7.86
N SER A 175 -5.01 -8.04 8.74
CA SER A 175 -4.86 -7.67 10.15
C SER A 175 -3.73 -8.46 10.83
N GLN A 176 -3.62 -9.76 10.57
CA GLN A 176 -2.53 -10.60 11.10
C GLN A 176 -1.16 -10.17 10.56
N TRP A 177 -1.08 -9.86 9.26
CA TRP A 177 0.15 -9.33 8.65
C TRP A 177 0.54 -7.99 9.27
N GLN A 178 -0.41 -7.09 9.55
CA GLN A 178 -0.15 -5.81 10.21
C GLN A 178 0.46 -6.00 11.60
N GLU A 179 -0.08 -6.92 12.40
CA GLU A 179 0.45 -7.26 13.73
C GLU A 179 1.87 -7.81 13.62
N TRP A 180 2.08 -8.81 12.76
CA TRP A 180 3.41 -9.38 12.49
C TRP A 180 4.42 -8.30 12.08
N ARG A 181 4.03 -7.43 11.13
CA ARG A 181 4.93 -6.40 10.61
C ARG A 181 5.29 -5.36 11.67
N GLU A 182 4.36 -5.02 12.56
CA GLU A 182 4.65 -4.12 13.68
C GLU A 182 5.67 -4.73 14.66
N ASP A 183 5.63 -6.04 14.89
CA ASP A 183 6.53 -6.77 15.79
C ASP A 183 7.97 -6.86 15.24
N GLU A 184 8.13 -6.86 13.92
CA GLU A 184 9.44 -6.76 13.26
C GLU A 184 10.16 -5.41 13.49
N ILE A 185 9.46 -4.41 14.03
CA ILE A 185 10.03 -3.07 14.28
C ILE A 185 10.20 -2.84 15.78
N SER A 186 11.46 -2.93 16.22
CA SER A 186 11.84 -2.82 17.63
C SER A 186 12.35 -1.43 18.02
N VAL A 187 12.00 -0.98 19.23
CA VAL A 187 12.49 0.27 19.83
C VAL A 187 13.27 -0.02 21.11
N SER A 188 14.50 0.48 21.19
CA SER A 188 15.38 0.37 22.36
C SER A 188 15.91 1.73 22.79
N VAL A 189 15.75 2.05 24.08
CA VAL A 189 16.34 3.25 24.70
C VAL A 189 17.12 2.87 25.95
N LYS A 190 18.38 3.30 26.06
CA LYS A 190 19.27 2.92 27.17
C LYS A 190 20.27 4.01 27.51
N THR A 191 20.91 3.88 28.66
CA THR A 191 22.00 4.75 29.11
C THR A 191 23.20 3.93 29.52
N LYS A 192 24.40 4.37 29.16
CA LYS A 192 25.66 3.71 29.54
C LYS A 192 26.55 4.70 30.28
N LYS A 193 27.14 4.27 31.39
CA LYS A 193 28.19 5.01 32.11
C LYS A 193 29.51 4.85 31.35
N LYS A 194 30.21 5.95 31.05
CA LYS A 194 31.50 5.99 30.35
C LYS A 194 32.56 6.66 31.23
N PRO A 195 33.79 6.11 31.28
CA PRO A 195 34.89 6.73 32.02
C PRO A 195 35.31 8.04 31.35
N MET A 196 35.77 9.01 32.15
CA MET A 196 36.54 10.16 31.66
C MET A 196 38.04 9.82 31.63
N GLY A 197 38.83 10.64 30.95
CA GLY A 197 40.30 10.51 30.92
C GLY A 197 40.98 10.73 32.28
N ILE A 198 40.26 11.18 33.30
CA ILE A 198 40.76 11.38 34.67
C ILE A 198 39.89 10.54 35.63
N PRO A 199 40.40 9.45 36.22
CA PRO A 199 39.70 8.72 37.28
C PRO A 199 39.49 9.60 38.53
N PRO A 200 38.39 9.44 39.31
CA PRO A 200 37.30 8.47 39.19
C PRO A 200 36.09 9.00 38.39
N PHE A 201 36.29 10.02 37.54
CA PHE A 201 35.20 10.74 36.92
C PHE A 201 34.57 9.95 35.76
N PHE A 202 33.24 10.03 35.65
CA PHE A 202 32.46 9.37 34.61
C PHE A 202 31.35 10.29 34.09
N TYR A 203 30.90 10.03 32.88
CA TYR A 203 29.72 10.66 32.30
C TYR A 203 28.75 9.60 31.77
N TRP A 204 27.49 9.99 31.61
CA TRP A 204 26.46 9.12 31.04
C TRP A 204 26.28 9.41 29.56
N THR A 205 26.05 8.37 28.76
CA THR A 205 25.60 8.51 27.38
C THR A 205 24.22 7.88 27.25
N ALA A 206 23.25 8.65 26.75
CA ALA A 206 21.95 8.12 26.34
C ALA A 206 22.02 7.59 24.91
N TYR A 207 21.28 6.53 24.63
CA TYR A 207 21.18 5.88 23.32
C TYR A 207 19.72 5.61 22.99
N GLY A 208 19.35 5.82 21.73
CA GLY A 208 18.07 5.41 21.15
C GLY A 208 18.33 4.64 19.87
N LYS A 209 17.57 3.57 19.64
CA LYS A 209 17.63 2.79 18.41
C LYS A 209 16.24 2.28 18.05
N THR A 210 15.83 2.52 16.82
CA THR A 210 14.77 1.78 16.15
C THR A 210 15.43 0.87 15.13
N LYS A 211 15.02 -0.39 15.09
CA LYS A 211 15.52 -1.38 14.14
C LYS A 211 14.34 -2.13 13.55
N ASP A 212 14.29 -2.13 12.24
CA ASP A 212 13.52 -3.08 11.46
C ASP A 212 14.36 -4.37 11.30
N SER A 213 13.90 -5.50 11.83
CA SER A 213 14.59 -6.79 11.62
C SER A 213 14.40 -7.31 10.21
N PHE A 214 13.27 -7.00 9.57
CA PHE A 214 12.91 -7.47 8.25
C PHE A 214 13.71 -6.73 7.17
N ASP A 215 13.57 -5.40 7.06
CA ASP A 215 14.27 -4.61 6.03
C ASP A 215 15.74 -4.26 6.41
N GLY A 216 16.14 -4.61 7.63
CA GLY A 216 17.45 -4.27 8.19
C GLY A 216 17.68 -2.77 8.42
N GLU A 217 16.66 -1.93 8.23
CA GLU A 217 16.76 -0.50 8.48
C GLU A 217 17.02 -0.22 9.98
N SER A 218 17.85 0.78 10.26
CA SER A 218 17.94 1.29 11.63
C SER A 218 18.14 2.80 11.71
N VAL A 219 17.52 3.39 12.73
CA VAL A 219 17.67 4.79 13.11
C VAL A 219 18.28 4.81 14.50
N LYS A 220 19.42 5.47 14.67
CA LYS A 220 20.18 5.45 15.92
C LYS A 220 20.52 6.85 16.37
N TYR A 221 20.47 7.05 17.69
CA TYR A 221 20.78 8.30 18.34
C TYR A 221 21.70 8.09 19.53
N SER A 222 22.60 9.03 19.76
CA SER A 222 23.36 9.09 21.00
C SER A 222 23.58 10.52 21.49
N GLU A 223 23.64 10.68 22.81
CA GLU A 223 24.00 11.93 23.46
C GLU A 223 24.87 11.67 24.69
N SER A 224 26.09 12.20 24.67
CA SER A 224 26.99 12.23 25.83
C SER A 224 26.54 13.25 26.86
N TRP A 225 26.91 13.03 28.12
CA TRP A 225 26.52 13.86 29.27
C TRP A 225 25.01 13.85 29.58
N ASN A 226 24.31 12.78 29.18
CA ASN A 226 22.89 12.61 29.44
C ASN A 226 22.61 11.26 30.11
N LYS A 227 21.92 11.30 31.26
CA LYS A 227 21.51 10.15 32.06
C LYS A 227 20.02 9.78 31.92
N ASN A 228 19.26 10.51 31.12
CA ASN A 228 17.83 10.31 30.95
C ASN A 228 17.55 9.29 29.84
N LYS A 229 17.09 8.10 30.22
CA LYS A 229 16.70 7.02 29.28
C LYS A 229 15.52 7.40 28.38
N LYS A 230 14.70 8.39 28.76
CA LYS A 230 13.54 8.84 27.98
C LYS A 230 13.88 9.84 26.88
N THR A 231 15.12 10.34 26.82
CA THR A 231 15.56 11.39 25.88
C THR A 231 15.15 11.11 24.43
N PHE A 232 15.27 9.85 24.00
CA PHE A 232 15.01 9.46 22.62
C PHE A 232 13.69 8.71 22.43
N LYS A 233 12.88 8.53 23.49
CA LYS A 233 11.70 7.64 23.42
C LYS A 233 10.68 8.10 22.36
N ASP A 234 10.41 9.41 22.26
CA ASP A 234 9.46 9.96 21.28
C ASP A 234 9.96 9.76 19.85
N VAL A 235 11.19 10.20 19.53
CA VAL A 235 11.73 10.08 18.17
C VAL A 235 11.87 8.62 17.72
N GLN A 236 12.23 7.69 18.62
CA GLN A 236 12.31 6.27 18.25
C GLN A 236 10.93 5.69 17.97
N LYS A 237 9.90 6.08 18.74
CA LYS A 237 8.50 5.70 18.46
C LYS A 237 8.01 6.25 17.12
N ARG A 238 8.35 7.50 16.79
CA ARG A 238 8.02 8.10 15.48
C ARG A 238 8.76 7.42 14.33
N ALA A 239 10.01 7.02 14.54
CA ALA A 239 10.75 6.24 13.56
C ALA A 239 10.11 4.86 13.35
N LYS A 240 9.63 4.20 14.42
CA LYS A 240 8.86 2.95 14.32
C LYS A 240 7.57 3.18 13.53
N LEU A 241 6.80 4.21 13.87
CA LEU A 241 5.57 4.55 13.16
C LEU A 241 5.82 4.80 11.66
N ARG A 242 6.89 5.50 11.30
CA ARG A 242 7.27 5.74 9.91
C ARG A 242 7.53 4.43 9.16
N MET A 243 8.40 3.57 9.70
CA MET A 243 8.74 2.27 9.10
C MET A 243 7.50 1.40 8.92
N TYR A 244 6.65 1.34 9.94
CA TYR A 244 5.40 0.59 9.90
C TYR A 244 4.43 1.13 8.83
N ASN A 245 4.21 2.45 8.82
CA ASN A 245 3.32 3.10 7.84
C ASN A 245 3.79 2.89 6.40
N GLU A 246 5.10 3.03 6.15
CA GLU A 246 5.70 2.76 4.83
C GLU A 246 5.47 1.30 4.41
N ALA A 247 5.75 0.33 5.29
CA ALA A 247 5.52 -1.08 4.99
C ALA A 247 4.04 -1.39 4.76
N ASN A 248 3.14 -0.88 5.61
CA ASN A 248 1.70 -1.11 5.50
C ASN A 248 1.12 -0.53 4.21
N ALA A 249 1.56 0.67 3.84
CA ALA A 249 1.13 1.30 2.60
C ALA A 249 1.68 0.59 1.37
N SER A 250 2.94 0.13 1.39
CA SER A 250 3.47 -0.72 0.30
C SER A 250 2.69 -2.02 0.19
N MET A 251 2.40 -2.72 1.30
CA MET A 251 1.58 -3.94 1.26
C MET A 251 0.18 -3.69 0.69
N MET A 252 -0.43 -2.56 1.04
CA MET A 252 -1.72 -2.15 0.46
C MET A 252 -1.62 -1.99 -1.06
N MET A 253 -0.70 -1.16 -1.54
CA MET A 253 -0.60 -0.78 -2.95
C MET A 253 -0.07 -1.91 -3.83
N ASP A 254 0.89 -2.68 -3.31
CA ASP A 254 1.64 -3.67 -4.08
C ASP A 254 1.01 -5.06 -4.02
N ALA A 255 0.09 -5.34 -3.09
CA ALA A 255 -0.52 -6.67 -2.97
C ALA A 255 -2.02 -6.69 -2.63
N PHE A 256 -2.48 -5.83 -1.74
CA PHE A 256 -3.81 -5.98 -1.17
C PHE A 256 -4.92 -5.29 -1.95
N ILE A 257 -4.64 -4.16 -2.60
CA ILE A 257 -5.63 -3.27 -3.24
C ILE A 257 -6.53 -3.99 -4.25
N ARG A 258 -6.06 -5.06 -4.91
CA ARG A 258 -6.85 -5.81 -5.89
C ARG A 258 -7.99 -6.60 -5.26
N THR A 259 -7.96 -6.82 -3.95
CA THR A 259 -9.10 -7.40 -3.21
C THR A 259 -10.36 -6.54 -3.26
N PHE A 260 -10.23 -5.22 -3.51
CA PHE A 260 -11.36 -4.29 -3.56
C PHE A 260 -12.25 -4.46 -4.80
N SER A 261 -11.78 -5.20 -5.81
CA SER A 261 -12.51 -5.49 -7.05
C SER A 261 -13.00 -6.93 -7.16
N LEU A 262 -12.93 -7.74 -6.10
CA LEU A 262 -13.45 -9.12 -6.14
C LEU A 262 -14.97 -9.15 -6.36
N GLY A 263 -15.70 -8.13 -5.91
CA GLY A 263 -17.13 -7.96 -6.19
C GLY A 263 -17.46 -7.86 -7.68
N ASN A 264 -16.53 -7.43 -8.54
CA ASN A 264 -16.75 -7.27 -9.98
C ASN A 264 -16.98 -8.60 -10.70
N PHE A 265 -16.65 -9.72 -10.06
CA PHE A 265 -16.96 -11.04 -10.58
C PHE A 265 -18.44 -11.41 -10.43
N LEU A 266 -19.21 -10.69 -9.61
CA LEU A 266 -20.64 -10.93 -9.42
C LEU A 266 -21.49 -10.44 -10.61
N PRO A 267 -22.61 -11.11 -10.94
CA PRO A 267 -23.45 -10.75 -12.09
C PRO A 267 -24.04 -9.35 -11.96
N GLY A 268 -23.79 -8.51 -12.97
CA GLY A 268 -24.27 -7.12 -13.01
C GLY A 268 -23.37 -6.11 -12.26
N HIS A 269 -22.24 -6.55 -11.71
CA HIS A 269 -21.29 -5.73 -10.97
C HIS A 269 -19.95 -5.55 -11.71
N GLU A 270 -19.85 -5.95 -12.97
CA GLU A 270 -18.59 -5.99 -13.71
C GLU A 270 -17.97 -4.59 -13.89
N ASN A 271 -18.83 -3.57 -13.96
CA ASN A 271 -18.46 -2.16 -14.10
C ASN A 271 -18.48 -1.40 -12.78
N ASP A 272 -18.73 -2.07 -11.64
CA ASP A 272 -18.67 -1.40 -10.35
C ASP A 272 -17.25 -0.90 -10.10
N ALA A 273 -17.14 0.32 -9.58
CA ALA A 273 -15.87 0.81 -9.05
C ALA A 273 -15.43 -0.09 -7.89
N ALA A 274 -14.12 -0.32 -7.76
CA ALA A 274 -13.57 -1.03 -6.62
C ALA A 274 -14.09 -0.43 -5.30
N LYS A 275 -14.36 -1.25 -4.30
CA LYS A 275 -14.86 -0.81 -2.99
C LYS A 275 -13.96 -1.33 -1.90
N ALA A 276 -13.43 -0.41 -1.11
CA ALA A 276 -12.66 -0.74 0.07
C ALA A 276 -13.58 -0.94 1.27
N ASP A 277 -13.31 -1.97 2.07
CA ASP A 277 -13.88 -2.12 3.40
C ASP A 277 -13.37 -0.99 4.33
N THR A 278 -14.23 -0.49 5.23
CA THR A 278 -13.88 0.61 6.14
C THR A 278 -12.58 0.38 6.92
N THR A 279 -12.29 -0.87 7.31
CA THR A 279 -11.13 -1.26 8.13
C THR A 279 -9.80 -1.16 7.39
N VAL A 280 -9.84 -1.21 6.05
CA VAL A 280 -8.65 -1.22 5.17
C VAL A 280 -8.68 -0.12 4.10
N SER A 281 -9.65 0.80 4.20
CA SER A 281 -9.82 1.90 3.26
C SER A 281 -8.80 3.03 3.40
N GLU A 282 -8.09 3.10 4.53
CA GLU A 282 -7.12 4.16 4.82
C GLU A 282 -5.69 3.63 4.93
N VAL A 283 -4.74 4.37 4.37
CA VAL A 283 -3.29 4.15 4.56
C VAL A 283 -2.59 5.44 4.95
N SER A 284 -1.56 5.31 5.78
CA SER A 284 -0.75 6.44 6.23
C SER A 284 0.66 6.35 5.65
N TYR A 285 1.24 7.49 5.29
CA TYR A 285 2.65 7.62 4.89
C TYR A 285 3.38 8.59 5.81
N GLY A 286 4.61 8.28 6.18
CA GLY A 286 5.40 9.03 7.15
C GLY A 286 5.13 8.57 8.59
N PRO A 287 5.53 9.33 9.62
CA PRO A 287 6.03 10.70 9.55
C PRO A 287 7.40 10.83 8.89
N TYR A 288 7.54 11.82 8.01
CA TYR A 288 8.80 12.14 7.31
C TYR A 288 9.52 13.30 7.97
N SER A 289 10.77 13.09 8.39
CA SER A 289 11.67 14.14 8.87
C SER A 289 13.12 13.71 8.70
N VAL A 290 14.03 14.68 8.65
CA VAL A 290 15.49 14.42 8.73
C VAL A 290 15.85 13.63 10.01
N ALA A 291 15.07 13.79 11.08
CA ALA A 291 15.32 13.08 12.33
C ALA A 291 14.89 11.60 12.30
N LEU A 292 14.17 11.16 11.27
CA LEU A 292 13.59 9.81 11.21
C LEU A 292 14.25 8.92 10.14
N THR A 293 15.27 9.43 9.45
CA THR A 293 15.94 8.72 8.36
C THR A 293 16.91 7.66 8.87
N LYS A 294 17.16 6.62 8.08
CA LYS A 294 18.20 5.62 8.28
C LYS A 294 19.55 6.23 8.68
N GLY A 295 20.23 5.62 9.64
CA GLY A 295 21.61 5.92 10.01
C GLY A 295 21.84 6.35 11.47
N ASP A 296 23.07 6.77 11.73
CA ASP A 296 23.51 7.29 13.03
C ASP A 296 23.35 8.81 13.09
N HIS A 297 22.66 9.28 14.12
CA HIS A 297 22.34 10.69 14.33
C HIS A 297 22.86 11.20 15.66
N GLU A 298 23.26 12.47 15.66
CA GLU A 298 23.50 13.24 16.87
C GLU A 298 22.22 13.94 17.33
N LYS A 299 22.06 14.18 18.63
CA LYS A 299 20.88 14.89 19.18
C LYS A 299 20.58 16.23 18.50
N LYS A 300 21.59 16.96 18.02
CA LYS A 300 21.38 18.24 17.31
C LYS A 300 20.45 18.10 16.11
N ASN A 301 20.34 16.90 15.52
CA ASN A 301 19.40 16.61 14.44
C ASN A 301 17.94 16.55 14.95
N MET A 302 17.70 16.16 16.21
CA MET A 302 16.37 16.15 16.83
C MET A 302 15.91 17.51 17.33
N ALA A 303 16.84 18.41 17.67
CA ALA A 303 16.53 19.77 18.11
C ALA A 303 15.75 20.57 17.05
N THR A 304 15.57 19.98 15.86
CA THR A 304 14.75 20.46 14.78
C THR A 304 13.26 20.22 15.04
N ILE A 305 12.83 19.20 15.78
CA ILE A 305 11.41 18.95 16.09
C ILE A 305 11.10 19.51 17.48
N ILE A 306 10.36 20.62 17.55
CA ILE A 306 10.11 21.36 18.81
C ILE A 306 8.63 21.69 19.04
N GLY A 307 7.74 21.17 18.19
CA GLY A 307 6.31 21.45 18.20
C GLY A 307 5.48 20.32 18.79
N GLN A 308 4.30 20.70 19.31
CA GLN A 308 3.20 19.76 19.46
C GLN A 308 2.80 19.23 18.07
N GLU A 309 2.40 17.97 18.04
CA GLU A 309 1.75 17.38 16.88
C GLU A 309 0.41 18.07 16.64
N LEU A 310 0.22 18.57 15.43
CA LEU A 310 -1.07 19.02 14.94
C LEU A 310 -1.61 17.90 14.06
N LYS A 311 -2.87 17.52 14.25
CA LYS A 311 -3.57 16.52 13.44
C LYS A 311 -4.78 17.21 12.82
N ASP A 312 -4.90 17.14 11.50
CA ASP A 312 -6.08 17.67 10.81
C ASP A 312 -7.30 16.76 10.95
N ASN A 313 -8.46 17.31 10.56
CA ASN A 313 -9.64 16.51 10.31
C ASN A 313 -9.45 15.67 9.03
N ASN A 314 -10.03 14.47 8.99
CA ASN A 314 -10.18 13.74 7.73
C ASN A 314 -11.37 14.35 6.93
N GLY A 315 -11.22 14.45 5.62
CA GLY A 315 -12.26 14.91 4.69
C GLY A 315 -11.78 15.11 3.26
N VAL A 316 -12.68 15.52 2.37
CA VAL A 316 -12.35 15.87 0.98
C VAL A 316 -11.61 17.21 0.97
N ILE A 317 -10.36 17.23 0.51
CA ILE A 317 -9.56 18.45 0.39
C ILE A 317 -9.94 19.16 -0.91
N THR A 318 -10.31 20.44 -0.82
CA THR A 318 -10.68 21.28 -1.97
C THR A 318 -9.61 22.31 -2.33
N GLU A 319 -8.81 22.75 -1.35
CA GLU A 319 -7.71 23.68 -1.58
C GLU A 319 -6.48 23.32 -0.74
N ILE A 320 -5.29 23.61 -1.28
CA ILE A 320 -4.02 23.48 -0.59
C ILE A 320 -3.33 24.85 -0.61
N HIS A 321 -3.16 25.43 0.58
CA HIS A 321 -2.50 26.71 0.77
C HIS A 321 -1.06 26.49 1.23
N ILE A 322 -0.11 27.04 0.50
CA ILE A 322 1.33 26.81 0.71
C ILE A 322 2.04 28.16 0.80
N TRP A 323 2.77 28.37 1.89
CA TRP A 323 3.66 29.51 2.06
C TRP A 323 5.08 29.03 1.97
N ALA A 324 5.75 29.41 0.89
CA ALA A 324 7.10 28.96 0.60
C ALA A 324 7.98 30.11 0.08
N GLY A 325 9.24 30.06 0.48
CA GLY A 325 10.32 30.87 -0.08
C GLY A 325 11.53 29.99 -0.32
N ASN A 326 12.55 30.15 0.52
CA ASN A 326 13.69 29.23 0.55
C ASN A 326 13.33 27.85 1.12
N PHE A 327 12.36 27.81 2.03
CA PHE A 327 11.82 26.61 2.66
C PHE A 327 10.30 26.63 2.56
N VAL A 328 9.68 25.48 2.81
CA VAL A 328 8.24 25.39 3.02
C VAL A 328 7.97 25.81 4.46
N GLU A 329 7.45 27.01 4.63
CA GLU A 329 7.21 27.60 5.94
C GLU A 329 5.92 27.07 6.54
N ARG A 330 4.87 26.94 5.71
CA ARG A 330 3.54 26.52 6.13
C ARG A 330 2.78 25.81 5.01
N ILE A 331 2.02 24.78 5.38
CA ILE A 331 0.99 24.14 4.54
C ILE A 331 -0.33 24.15 5.32
N GLN A 332 -1.44 24.42 4.66
CA GLN A 332 -2.78 24.31 5.23
C GLN A 332 -3.73 23.70 4.19
N PHE A 333 -4.51 22.71 4.60
CA PHE A 333 -5.52 22.07 3.75
C PHE A 333 -6.89 22.67 4.06
N HIS A 334 -7.69 22.87 3.02
CA HIS A 334 -9.09 23.28 3.15
C HIS A 334 -9.99 22.13 2.73
N TYR A 335 -11.05 21.94 3.49
CA TYR A 335 -11.93 20.78 3.39
C TYR A 335 -13.33 21.17 2.96
N GLU A 336 -13.93 20.36 2.11
CA GLU A 336 -15.33 20.49 1.71
C GLU A 336 -16.25 20.50 2.96
N GLY A 337 -17.11 21.50 3.05
CA GLY A 337 -18.07 21.68 4.14
C GLY A 337 -17.48 22.03 5.52
N LYS A 338 -16.16 21.93 5.72
CA LYS A 338 -15.49 22.21 7.00
C LYS A 338 -14.58 23.44 6.97
N GLY A 339 -14.18 23.90 5.78
CA GLY A 339 -13.30 25.05 5.61
C GLY A 339 -11.84 24.74 5.96
N ALA A 340 -11.11 25.74 6.44
CA ALA A 340 -9.67 25.63 6.68
C ALA A 340 -9.34 24.69 7.86
N GLY A 341 -8.46 23.71 7.58
CA GLY A 341 -7.87 22.82 8.58
C GLY A 341 -6.70 23.46 9.33
N HIS A 342 -5.84 22.63 9.92
CA HIS A 342 -4.69 23.11 10.66
C HIS A 342 -3.59 23.68 9.74
N ALA A 343 -3.02 24.80 10.16
CA ALA A 343 -1.82 25.38 9.58
C ALA A 343 -0.57 24.67 10.12
N PHE A 344 0.03 23.79 9.31
CA PHE A 344 1.26 23.06 9.65
C PHE A 344 2.49 23.90 9.35
N GLY A 345 3.33 24.16 10.36
CA GLY A 345 4.61 24.86 10.19
C GLY A 345 4.74 26.13 11.04
N ALA A 346 5.30 27.19 10.48
CA ALA A 346 5.57 28.42 11.20
C ALA A 346 4.26 29.21 11.48
N PRO A 347 4.07 29.72 12.71
CA PRO A 347 2.88 30.54 13.04
C PRO A 347 2.89 31.90 12.34
N LYS A 348 4.08 32.42 12.03
CA LYS A 348 4.30 33.62 11.24
C LYS A 348 5.14 33.24 10.03
N VAL A 349 4.59 33.44 8.85
CA VAL A 349 5.27 33.23 7.56
C VAL A 349 6.06 34.48 7.22
N SER A 350 7.31 34.31 6.76
CA SER A 350 8.15 35.41 6.29
C SER A 350 8.06 35.59 4.78
N SER A 351 7.64 34.53 4.07
CA SER A 351 7.29 34.58 2.67
C SER A 351 6.07 35.48 2.44
N LYS A 352 6.17 36.34 1.41
CA LYS A 352 5.07 37.24 0.99
C LYS A 352 4.11 36.59 -0.01
N SER A 353 4.45 35.41 -0.52
CA SER A 353 3.73 34.72 -1.58
C SER A 353 3.11 33.44 -1.05
N GLU A 354 1.80 33.49 -0.93
CA GLU A 354 0.93 32.32 -0.78
C GLU A 354 0.68 31.70 -2.15
N HIS A 355 0.72 30.38 -2.22
CA HIS A 355 0.34 29.60 -3.37
C HIS A 355 -0.91 28.79 -3.02
N VAL A 356 -1.94 28.87 -3.86
CA VAL A 356 -3.20 28.15 -3.67
C VAL A 356 -3.36 27.16 -4.82
N ILE A 357 -3.56 25.90 -4.48
CA ILE A 357 -3.92 24.84 -5.41
C ILE A 357 -5.40 24.53 -5.19
N THR A 358 -6.23 24.71 -6.21
CA THR A 358 -7.66 24.34 -6.16
C THR A 358 -7.84 22.97 -6.80
N LEU A 359 -8.60 22.10 -6.14
CA LEU A 359 -8.91 20.73 -6.56
C LEU A 359 -10.40 20.68 -6.95
N SER A 360 -10.71 20.81 -8.24
CA SER A 360 -12.10 20.77 -8.74
C SER A 360 -12.51 19.36 -9.18
N ASP A 361 -11.70 18.75 -10.05
CA ASP A 361 -12.00 17.45 -10.70
C ASP A 361 -10.85 16.44 -10.51
N THR A 362 -9.89 16.79 -9.64
CA THR A 362 -8.73 15.95 -9.33
C THR A 362 -8.52 15.92 -7.82
N HIS A 363 -7.74 14.95 -7.37
CA HIS A 363 -7.37 14.80 -5.97
C HIS A 363 -5.90 14.45 -5.84
N VAL A 364 -5.33 14.70 -4.66
CA VAL A 364 -3.91 14.39 -4.41
C VAL A 364 -3.74 12.89 -4.23
N THR A 365 -2.87 12.30 -5.06
CA THR A 365 -2.47 10.88 -5.05
C THR A 365 -1.02 10.69 -4.61
N GLY A 366 -0.26 11.77 -4.43
CA GLY A 366 1.14 11.63 -4.09
C GLY A 366 1.85 12.94 -3.84
N MET A 367 3.06 12.83 -3.32
CA MET A 367 3.88 13.98 -2.94
C MET A 367 5.36 13.68 -3.10
N LYS A 368 6.09 14.62 -3.70
CA LYS A 368 7.57 14.67 -3.66
C LYS A 368 7.99 15.71 -2.63
N MET A 369 8.72 15.26 -1.62
CA MET A 369 9.20 16.10 -0.53
C MET A 369 10.71 16.07 -0.46
N GLY A 370 11.28 17.16 0.04
CA GLY A 370 12.66 17.13 0.47
C GLY A 370 12.94 18.04 1.64
N PHE A 371 13.80 17.55 2.51
CA PHE A 371 14.12 18.17 3.78
C PHE A 371 15.59 18.61 3.81
N SER A 372 15.83 19.76 4.41
CA SER A 372 17.18 20.30 4.61
C SER A 372 17.29 20.91 5.99
N ASN A 373 18.32 20.48 6.72
CA ASN A 373 18.66 21.00 8.05
C ASN A 373 17.45 21.06 9.02
N GLY A 374 16.62 20.02 9.02
CA GLY A 374 15.54 19.86 9.99
C GLY A 374 14.17 20.40 9.57
N VAL A 375 14.06 21.06 8.42
CA VAL A 375 12.78 21.55 7.89
C VAL A 375 12.60 21.17 6.42
N MET A 376 11.35 21.13 5.98
CA MET A 376 10.96 20.86 4.60
C MET A 376 11.43 22.03 3.73
N ALA A 377 12.27 21.70 2.77
CA ALA A 377 12.85 22.65 1.83
C ALA A 377 12.09 22.70 0.51
N ARG A 378 11.38 21.62 0.17
CA ARG A 378 10.63 21.50 -1.08
C ARG A 378 9.44 20.55 -0.93
N VAL A 379 8.33 20.88 -1.58
CA VAL A 379 7.16 20.00 -1.75
C VAL A 379 6.58 20.16 -3.16
N GLN A 380 6.10 19.07 -3.73
CA GLN A 380 5.34 19.03 -4.98
C GLN A 380 4.24 17.98 -4.82
N PHE A 381 3.02 18.30 -5.21
CA PHE A 381 1.86 17.40 -5.16
C PHE A 381 1.66 16.71 -6.52
N LYS A 382 1.27 15.44 -6.49
CA LYS A 382 0.81 14.66 -7.64
C LYS A 382 -0.70 14.52 -7.56
N PHE A 383 -1.35 14.50 -8.72
CA PHE A 383 -2.81 14.43 -8.82
C PHE A 383 -3.26 13.18 -9.58
N SER A 384 -4.54 12.83 -9.38
CA SER A 384 -5.18 11.64 -9.97
C SER A 384 -5.28 11.63 -11.50
N ASP A 385 -5.15 12.79 -12.15
CA ASP A 385 -5.05 12.92 -13.60
C ASP A 385 -3.62 12.70 -14.15
N GLY A 386 -2.67 12.33 -13.28
CA GLY A 386 -1.26 12.16 -13.62
C GLY A 386 -0.45 13.46 -13.67
N SER A 387 -1.09 14.62 -13.50
CA SER A 387 -0.41 15.90 -13.45
C SER A 387 0.25 16.14 -12.08
N SER A 388 1.02 17.23 -11.97
CA SER A 388 1.66 17.62 -10.72
C SER A 388 1.64 19.13 -10.57
N SER A 389 1.61 19.59 -9.32
CA SER A 389 1.77 21.02 -9.02
C SER A 389 3.17 21.51 -9.39
N ASP A 390 3.36 22.82 -9.36
CA ASP A 390 4.71 23.38 -9.22
C ASP A 390 5.40 22.82 -7.97
N ALA A 391 6.74 22.86 -7.98
CA ALA A 391 7.51 22.53 -6.79
C ALA A 391 7.75 23.78 -5.94
N TYR A 392 7.17 23.80 -4.76
CA TYR A 392 7.25 24.92 -3.83
C TYR A 392 8.47 24.79 -2.93
N GLY A 393 9.25 25.87 -2.80
CA GLY A 393 10.49 25.93 -2.02
C GLY A 393 11.76 25.86 -2.88
N ASN A 394 12.66 26.83 -2.70
CA ASN A 394 13.79 27.07 -3.61
C ASN A 394 15.15 26.50 -3.11
N ARG A 395 15.18 25.67 -2.05
CA ARG A 395 16.42 25.02 -1.58
C ARG A 395 16.57 23.56 -2.02
N GLY A 396 15.98 23.20 -3.15
CA GLY A 396 16.03 21.83 -3.71
C GLY A 396 17.44 21.25 -3.86
N TRP A 397 18.44 22.06 -4.18
CA TRP A 397 19.83 21.61 -4.37
C TRP A 397 20.60 21.34 -3.05
N ARG A 398 20.05 21.72 -1.88
CA ARG A 398 20.65 21.44 -0.55
C ARG A 398 19.85 20.41 0.26
N MET A 399 18.95 19.66 -0.38
CA MET A 399 18.15 18.63 0.29
C MET A 399 19.04 17.49 0.76
N LYS A 400 18.99 17.17 2.05
CA LYS A 400 19.74 16.06 2.66
C LYS A 400 18.94 14.77 2.64
N TYR A 401 17.62 14.90 2.60
CA TYR A 401 16.69 13.79 2.58
C TYR A 401 15.59 14.12 1.58
N LYS A 402 15.23 13.16 0.74
CA LYS A 402 14.16 13.25 -0.25
C LYS A 402 13.24 12.08 0.00
N GLN A 403 11.95 12.31 -0.17
CA GLN A 403 10.95 11.28 -0.08
C GLN A 403 9.95 11.48 -1.21
N GLU A 404 9.48 10.37 -1.76
CA GLU A 404 8.35 10.34 -2.66
C GLU A 404 7.30 9.42 -2.05
N VAL A 405 6.05 9.84 -2.18
CA VAL A 405 4.86 9.08 -1.82
C VAL A 405 3.99 9.07 -3.06
N ASP A 406 3.45 7.91 -3.38
CA ASP A 406 2.50 7.70 -4.47
C ASP A 406 1.52 6.61 -4.06
N VAL A 407 0.25 6.83 -4.38
CA VAL A 407 -0.82 5.85 -4.21
C VAL A 407 -1.60 5.70 -5.52
N ASP A 408 -2.36 4.62 -5.65
CA ASP A 408 -3.24 4.41 -6.80
C ASP A 408 -4.20 5.63 -6.96
N SER A 409 -4.60 5.92 -8.20
CA SER A 409 -5.55 6.98 -8.52
C SER A 409 -6.89 6.83 -7.79
N ASP A 410 -7.22 5.62 -7.35
CA ASP A 410 -8.42 5.32 -6.57
C ASP A 410 -8.27 5.70 -5.07
N PHE A 411 -7.15 6.30 -4.67
CA PHE A 411 -6.96 6.88 -3.34
C PHE A 411 -6.81 8.40 -3.40
N ARG A 412 -7.27 9.08 -2.36
CA ARG A 412 -7.13 10.53 -2.18
C ARG A 412 -6.54 10.89 -0.83
N LEU A 413 -5.73 11.95 -0.78
CA LEU A 413 -5.31 12.55 0.48
C LEU A 413 -6.55 13.08 1.23
N VAL A 414 -6.80 12.55 2.42
CA VAL A 414 -7.93 12.96 3.27
C VAL A 414 -7.51 13.74 4.50
N GLY A 415 -6.24 13.72 4.86
CA GLY A 415 -5.77 14.39 6.06
C GLY A 415 -4.26 14.36 6.21
N ALA A 416 -3.76 15.16 7.14
CA ALA A 416 -2.35 15.19 7.47
C ALA A 416 -2.13 15.43 8.96
N THR A 417 -0.96 15.03 9.41
CA THR A 417 -0.43 15.33 10.74
C THR A 417 0.94 15.95 10.58
N GLY A 418 1.25 17.01 11.32
CA GLY A 418 2.48 17.74 11.15
C GLY A 418 3.07 18.28 12.44
N ARG A 419 4.38 18.51 12.43
CA ARG A 419 5.09 19.22 13.50
C ARG A 419 5.93 20.35 12.94
N LYS A 420 5.87 21.50 13.63
CA LYS A 420 6.78 22.60 13.39
C LYS A 420 8.18 22.27 13.89
N GLY A 421 9.16 22.94 13.30
CA GLY A 421 10.52 22.83 13.73
C GLY A 421 11.44 23.97 13.36
N ASN A 422 12.68 23.86 13.81
CA ASN A 422 13.72 24.86 13.67
C ASN A 422 14.88 24.31 12.83
N GLY A 423 15.16 24.98 11.72
CA GLY A 423 16.40 24.85 10.97
C GLY A 423 17.33 26.06 11.18
N PRO A 424 18.58 26.00 10.69
CA PRO A 424 19.51 27.12 10.71
C PRO A 424 18.91 28.36 10.00
N GLY A 425 18.45 29.31 10.80
CA GLY A 425 17.85 30.57 10.33
C GLY A 425 16.42 30.45 9.78
N ALA A 426 15.70 29.37 10.06
CA ALA A 426 14.30 29.22 9.62
C ALA A 426 13.46 28.44 10.63
N VAL A 427 12.21 28.87 10.81
CA VAL A 427 11.16 28.08 11.46
C VAL A 427 10.24 27.59 10.34
N GLY A 428 9.91 26.32 10.32
CA GLY A 428 9.10 25.76 9.23
C GLY A 428 8.54 24.39 9.57
N LEU A 429 8.12 23.68 8.53
CA LEU A 429 7.55 22.35 8.66
C LEU A 429 8.68 21.31 8.82
N ALA A 430 8.78 20.66 9.97
CA ALA A 430 9.88 19.72 10.24
C ALA A 430 9.51 18.25 10.09
N GLU A 431 8.22 17.97 10.14
CA GLU A 431 7.71 16.62 9.98
C GLU A 431 6.29 16.64 9.45
N MET A 432 5.97 15.68 8.58
CA MET A 432 4.63 15.46 8.05
C MET A 432 4.32 13.97 7.91
N MET A 433 3.08 13.61 8.20
CA MET A 433 2.46 12.33 7.92
C MET A 433 1.17 12.61 7.13
N PHE A 434 0.85 11.76 6.17
CA PHE A 434 -0.26 11.93 5.24
C PHE A 434 -1.17 10.71 5.30
N ASN A 435 -2.47 10.94 5.33
CA ASN A 435 -3.48 9.89 5.36
C ASN A 435 -4.21 9.90 4.01
N PHE A 436 -4.19 8.77 3.32
CA PHE A 436 -4.91 8.55 2.08
C PHE A 436 -6.07 7.61 2.35
N GLN A 437 -7.19 7.83 1.66
CA GLN A 437 -8.37 6.98 1.72
C GLN A 437 -8.79 6.59 0.32
N HIS A 438 -9.23 5.35 0.13
CA HIS A 438 -9.87 4.90 -1.09
C HIS A 438 -11.12 5.76 -1.37
N ILE A 439 -11.33 6.17 -2.63
CA ILE A 439 -12.41 7.10 -3.01
C ILE A 439 -13.82 6.51 -2.81
N SER A 440 -13.90 5.18 -2.81
CA SER A 440 -15.13 4.41 -2.64
C SER A 440 -14.99 3.47 -1.44
N VAL A 441 -15.77 3.71 -0.39
CA VAL A 441 -15.73 2.93 0.85
C VAL A 441 -17.10 2.27 1.04
N ASP A 442 -17.11 0.96 1.29
CA ASP A 442 -18.34 0.25 1.61
C ASP A 442 -18.67 0.44 3.11
N PRO A 443 -19.79 1.09 3.46
CA PRO A 443 -20.19 1.31 4.85
C PRO A 443 -20.77 0.05 5.53
N SER A 444 -20.88 -1.07 4.81
CA SER A 444 -21.77 -2.19 5.15
C SER A 444 -21.09 -3.46 5.66
N SER A 445 -19.78 -3.45 5.90
CA SER A 445 -19.03 -4.63 6.30
C SER A 445 -18.99 -4.89 7.81
#